data_AF-A0A8S1VLH9-F1
#
_entry.id   AF-A0A8S1VLH9-F1
#
_cell.length_a   1.000
_cell.length_b   1.000
_cell.length_c   1.000
_cell.angle_alpha   90.00
_cell.angle_beta   90.00
_cell.angle_gamma   90.00
#
_symmetry.space_group_name_H-M   'P 1'
#
loop_
_entity.id
_entity.type
_entity.pdbx_description
1 polymer ?
#
loop_
_entity_poly.entity_id
_entity_poly.type
_entity_poly.pdbx_seq_one_letter_code
_entity_poly.pdbx_strand_id
1 'polypeptide(L)'
;MDSTQCELQPHQYRWLNGNEYEDLLMNGRDHQIPMFDEHPEDIYYEPKNGYLYFLRKASLRNLGFPRLKDNSKKVFKWKKMNFQTPLPKHCPKVSYIVCSTTTCLDVPHYRMHIVQLFNQRDEEGVLLCHVLQICNRLTPIQQIKDQSPVSFEEYEEIRNCKKRLSDCMERSMDIMLEVQDLQMRTALLDDDTNYIQQKLQSKEQRLENMKLYGDMLQKYERYINAVMEGYEVIRRYDDL
;
A
#
# COMPACT_ATOMS: atom_id res chain seq x y z
N MET A 1 44.21 -28.61 5.31
CA MET A 1 43.62 -27.92 4.14
C MET A 1 42.63 -26.92 4.70
N ASP A 2 43.07 -25.67 4.81
CA ASP A 2 42.28 -24.61 5.43
C ASP A 2 41.06 -24.30 4.57
N SER A 3 39.90 -24.51 5.17
CA SER A 3 38.61 -24.09 4.62
C SER A 3 38.44 -22.61 4.99
N THR A 4 39.02 -21.71 4.20
CA THR A 4 38.72 -20.27 4.29
C THR A 4 37.26 -20.09 3.90
N GLN A 5 36.38 -20.05 4.91
CA GLN A 5 35.04 -19.52 4.72
C GLN A 5 35.22 -18.08 4.22
N CYS A 6 34.82 -17.84 2.98
CA CYS A 6 34.83 -16.51 2.38
C CYS A 6 33.71 -15.71 3.04
N GLU A 7 34.00 -15.04 4.16
CA GLU A 7 33.04 -14.16 4.81
C GLU A 7 32.72 -13.00 3.85
N LEU A 8 31.52 -13.04 3.27
CA LEU A 8 31.02 -11.96 2.43
C LEU A 8 30.83 -10.72 3.29
N GLN A 9 31.29 -9.58 2.77
CA GLN A 9 31.15 -8.31 3.45
C GLN A 9 29.66 -7.91 3.54
N PRO A 10 29.19 -7.27 4.62
CA PRO A 10 27.77 -6.99 4.82
C PRO A 10 27.08 -6.25 3.67
N HIS A 11 27.80 -5.31 3.03
CA HIS A 11 27.30 -4.55 1.89
C HIS A 11 27.01 -5.41 0.66
N GLN A 12 27.49 -6.66 0.60
CA GLN A 12 27.25 -7.53 -0.56
C GLN A 12 25.85 -8.17 -0.55
N TYR A 13 25.15 -8.19 0.59
CA TYR A 13 23.87 -8.90 0.72
C TYR A 13 22.80 -8.13 1.50
N ARG A 14 23.12 -7.02 2.14
CA ARG A 14 22.13 -6.18 2.84
C ARG A 14 22.48 -4.70 2.79
N TRP A 15 21.48 -3.86 3.04
CA TRP A 15 21.72 -2.45 3.31
C TRP A 15 22.53 -2.29 4.60
N LEU A 16 23.51 -1.39 4.55
CA LEU A 16 24.24 -0.99 5.74
C LEU A 16 23.35 -0.14 6.64
N ASN A 17 23.62 -0.19 7.94
CA ASN A 17 22.96 0.67 8.92
C ASN A 17 23.63 2.06 8.96
N GLY A 18 23.07 2.98 9.75
CA GLY A 18 23.57 4.36 9.81
C GLY A 18 25.02 4.48 10.31
N ASN A 19 25.42 3.64 11.26
CA ASN A 19 26.78 3.66 11.81
C ASN A 19 27.79 3.08 10.80
N GLU A 20 27.43 2.00 10.10
CA GLU A 20 28.26 1.41 9.05
C GLU A 20 28.47 2.39 7.87
N TYR A 21 27.43 3.12 7.48
CA TYR A 21 27.58 4.17 6.47
C TYR A 21 28.41 5.36 6.96
N GLU A 22 28.24 5.77 8.22
CA GLU A 22 29.04 6.84 8.83
C GLU A 22 30.52 6.46 8.85
N ASP A 23 30.84 5.24 9.28
CA ASP A 23 32.20 4.70 9.30
C ASP A 23 32.83 4.70 7.91
N LEU A 24 32.12 4.22 6.89
CA LEU A 24 32.61 4.27 5.51
C LEU A 24 32.78 5.70 4.99
N LEU A 25 31.93 6.64 5.37
CA LEU A 25 32.06 8.04 4.94
C LEU A 25 33.24 8.74 5.62
N MET A 26 33.54 8.42 6.88
CA MET A 26 34.65 9.00 7.64
C MET A 26 36.00 8.33 7.32
N ASN A 27 36.00 7.01 7.17
CA ASN A 27 37.19 6.16 7.03
C ASN A 27 37.32 5.53 5.62
N GLY A 28 36.55 6.01 4.64
CA GLY A 28 36.41 5.38 3.33
C GLY A 28 37.68 5.27 2.49
N ARG A 29 38.71 6.05 2.80
CA ARG A 29 40.03 5.95 2.13
C ARG A 29 40.75 4.64 2.44
N ASP A 30 40.47 4.03 3.59
CA ASP A 30 41.14 2.80 4.02
C ASP A 30 40.51 1.54 3.42
N HIS A 31 39.31 1.67 2.85
CA HIS A 31 38.46 0.56 2.40
C HIS A 31 38.63 0.20 0.91
N GLN A 32 39.60 0.81 0.21
CA GLN A 32 39.83 0.61 -1.24
C GLN A 32 38.58 0.80 -2.12
N ILE A 33 37.59 1.57 -1.66
CA ILE A 33 36.37 1.86 -2.42
C ILE A 33 36.69 2.90 -3.51
N PRO A 34 36.31 2.67 -4.78
CA PRO A 34 36.64 3.58 -5.87
C PRO A 34 35.92 4.92 -5.72
N MET A 35 36.57 6.01 -6.14
CA MET A 35 36.05 7.36 -6.03
C MET A 35 36.04 8.06 -7.39
N PHE A 36 34.86 8.51 -7.82
CA PHE A 36 34.61 9.12 -9.13
C PHE A 36 34.11 10.56 -9.01
N ASP A 37 34.21 11.33 -10.08
CA ASP A 37 33.60 12.67 -10.17
C ASP A 37 32.14 12.59 -10.67
N GLU A 38 31.79 11.54 -11.41
CA GLU A 38 30.45 11.25 -11.91
C GLU A 38 30.11 9.77 -11.70
N HIS A 39 28.82 9.42 -11.84
CA HIS A 39 28.38 8.02 -11.78
C HIS A 39 29.12 7.16 -12.83
N PRO A 40 29.76 6.03 -12.43
CA PRO A 40 30.51 5.19 -13.37
C PRO A 40 29.58 4.57 -14.42
N GLU A 41 30.06 4.45 -15.67
CA GLU A 41 29.22 4.04 -16.80
C GLU A 41 28.61 2.64 -16.63
N ASP A 42 29.33 1.74 -15.95
CA ASP A 42 28.90 0.37 -15.65
C ASP A 42 27.52 0.31 -15.00
N ILE A 43 27.11 1.31 -14.20
CA ILE A 43 25.78 1.31 -13.57
C ILE A 43 24.63 1.41 -14.59
N TYR A 44 24.89 1.78 -15.85
CA TYR A 44 23.87 1.88 -16.90
C TYR A 44 23.78 0.61 -17.75
N TYR A 45 24.80 -0.27 -17.69
CA TYR A 45 24.90 -1.46 -18.54
C TYR A 45 24.93 -2.75 -17.73
N GLU A 46 25.74 -2.79 -16.67
CA GLU A 46 25.97 -3.95 -15.83
C GLU A 46 26.15 -3.55 -14.34
N PRO A 47 25.08 -3.09 -13.66
CA PRO A 47 25.15 -2.79 -12.23
C PRO A 47 25.51 -4.04 -11.45
N LYS A 48 26.47 -3.92 -10.52
CA LYS A 48 26.90 -5.03 -9.66
C LYS A 48 26.19 -4.99 -8.31
N ASN A 49 25.75 -6.15 -7.84
CA ASN A 49 25.18 -6.29 -6.51
C ASN A 49 26.27 -6.07 -5.44
N GLY A 50 25.97 -5.25 -4.43
CA GLY A 50 26.90 -4.87 -3.39
C GLY A 50 27.95 -3.84 -3.81
N TYR A 51 27.76 -3.18 -4.95
CA TYR A 51 28.75 -2.24 -5.43
C TYR A 51 28.75 -0.95 -4.62
N LEU A 52 29.91 -0.64 -4.03
CA LEU A 52 30.18 0.61 -3.31
C LEU A 52 31.11 1.49 -4.13
N TYR A 53 30.80 2.78 -4.22
CA TYR A 53 31.70 3.79 -4.77
C TYR A 53 31.41 5.17 -4.19
N PHE A 54 32.40 6.04 -4.18
CA PHE A 54 32.27 7.43 -3.78
C PHE A 54 32.07 8.36 -4.97
N LEU A 55 31.28 9.42 -4.78
CA LEU A 55 31.16 10.54 -5.69
C LEU A 55 31.69 11.81 -5.03
N ARG A 56 32.61 12.50 -5.72
CA ARG A 56 33.17 13.78 -5.29
C ARG A 56 32.28 14.94 -5.70
N LYS A 57 32.36 16.04 -4.95
CA LYS A 57 31.78 17.35 -5.28
C LYS A 57 30.30 17.26 -5.67
N ALA A 58 29.58 16.41 -4.96
CA ALA A 58 28.16 16.18 -5.18
C ALA A 58 27.41 16.45 -3.88
N SER A 59 26.23 17.03 -4.00
CA SER A 59 25.26 17.12 -2.91
C SER A 59 24.04 16.29 -3.27
N LEU A 60 23.33 15.75 -2.27
CA LEU A 60 22.09 15.02 -2.53
C LEU A 60 21.04 15.89 -3.26
N ARG A 61 21.12 17.22 -3.19
CA ARG A 61 20.25 18.14 -3.95
C ARG A 61 20.63 18.18 -5.43
N ASN A 62 21.91 18.41 -5.74
CA ASN A 62 22.39 18.63 -7.12
C ASN A 62 22.73 17.33 -7.87
N LEU A 63 22.63 16.18 -7.21
CA LEU A 63 22.87 14.89 -7.83
C LEU A 63 21.89 14.60 -8.98
N GLY A 64 22.45 14.37 -10.17
CA GLY A 64 21.74 13.89 -11.36
C GLY A 64 22.46 12.71 -12.01
N PHE A 65 21.74 11.95 -12.82
CA PHE A 65 22.31 10.87 -13.64
C PHE A 65 22.66 11.45 -15.02
N PRO A 66 23.95 11.63 -15.37
CA PRO A 66 24.35 12.27 -16.62
C PRO A 66 23.83 11.51 -17.85
N ARG A 67 23.56 12.26 -18.92
CA ARG A 67 23.31 11.66 -20.25
C ARG A 67 24.63 11.11 -20.76
N LEU A 68 24.64 9.87 -21.24
CA LEU A 68 25.85 9.31 -21.83
C LEU A 68 26.14 10.06 -23.11
N LYS A 69 27.43 10.38 -23.33
CA LYS A 69 27.89 11.19 -24.46
C LYS A 69 27.74 10.45 -25.79
N ASP A 70 27.86 9.12 -25.72
CA ASP A 70 27.58 8.25 -26.84
C ASP A 70 26.08 7.93 -26.85
N ASN A 71 25.46 8.02 -28.03
CA ASN A 71 24.04 7.70 -28.28
C ASN A 71 23.70 6.20 -28.05
N SER A 72 24.52 5.48 -27.29
CA SER A 72 24.31 4.10 -26.91
C SER A 72 23.08 3.98 -26.00
N LYS A 73 22.25 2.98 -26.27
CA LYS A 73 21.03 2.74 -25.49
C LYS A 73 21.41 2.20 -24.11
N LYS A 74 21.19 2.99 -23.06
CA LYS A 74 21.27 2.56 -21.66
C LYS A 74 20.35 1.36 -21.44
N VAL A 75 20.88 0.28 -20.86
CA VAL A 75 20.09 -0.90 -20.47
C VAL A 75 19.29 -0.59 -19.21
N PHE A 76 19.93 0.08 -18.25
CA PHE A 76 19.34 0.51 -16.99
C PHE A 76 19.24 2.03 -16.93
N LYS A 77 18.03 2.53 -16.68
CA LYS A 77 17.75 3.95 -16.44
C LYS A 77 17.55 4.16 -14.95
N TRP A 78 18.34 5.02 -14.33
CA TRP A 78 18.20 5.33 -12.92
C TRP A 78 17.19 6.45 -12.70
N LYS A 79 16.26 6.21 -11.77
CA LYS A 79 15.30 7.21 -11.28
C LYS A 79 15.61 7.52 -9.82
N LYS A 80 15.87 8.80 -9.54
CA LYS A 80 16.07 9.35 -8.19
C LYS A 80 14.72 9.59 -7.52
N MET A 81 14.58 9.19 -6.27
CA MET A 81 13.47 9.62 -5.42
C MET A 81 13.84 10.94 -4.74
N ASN A 82 12.96 11.94 -4.75
CA ASN A 82 13.28 13.26 -4.18
C ASN A 82 13.17 13.34 -2.64
N PHE A 83 13.08 12.18 -1.96
CA PHE A 83 12.95 12.11 -0.51
C PHE A 83 14.28 11.71 0.14
N GLN A 84 14.81 12.59 0.99
CA GLN A 84 15.98 12.30 1.81
C GLN A 84 15.53 11.67 3.14
N THR A 85 16.11 10.52 3.47
CA THR A 85 15.78 9.76 4.66
C THR A 85 16.93 9.84 5.67
N PRO A 86 16.70 10.33 6.90
CA PRO A 86 17.68 10.29 7.98
C PRO A 86 17.90 8.86 8.49
N LEU A 87 19.15 8.47 8.78
CA LEU A 87 19.50 7.15 9.29
C LEU A 87 20.61 7.23 10.35
N PRO A 88 20.44 6.60 11.53
CA PRO A 88 19.19 6.05 12.05
C PRO A 88 18.11 7.13 12.26
N LYS A 89 16.84 6.73 12.43
CA LYS A 89 15.71 7.67 12.58
C LYS A 89 15.86 8.55 13.84
N HIS A 90 16.38 7.97 14.93
CA HIS A 90 16.66 8.67 16.18
C HIS A 90 18.17 8.89 16.28
N CYS A 91 18.61 10.14 16.50
CA CYS A 91 20.02 10.55 16.44
C CYS A 91 20.68 10.24 15.07
N PRO A 92 20.23 10.90 13.98
CA PRO A 92 20.69 10.59 12.64
C PRO A 92 22.18 10.91 12.45
N LYS A 93 22.88 9.99 11.79
CA LYS A 93 24.31 10.06 11.48
C LYS A 93 24.54 10.35 10.02
N VAL A 94 23.71 9.76 9.17
CA VAL A 94 23.72 9.96 7.72
C VAL A 94 22.32 10.32 7.21
N SER A 95 22.28 10.91 6.03
CA SER A 95 21.06 11.05 5.22
C SER A 95 21.27 10.31 3.91
N TYR A 96 20.25 9.62 3.41
CA TYR A 96 20.33 8.97 2.10
C TYR A 96 19.13 9.26 1.22
N ILE A 97 19.35 9.17 -0.09
CA ILE A 97 18.31 9.11 -1.12
C ILE A 97 18.29 7.72 -1.72
N VAL A 98 17.09 7.26 -2.09
CA VAL A 98 16.90 6.04 -2.86
C VAL A 98 16.83 6.36 -4.35
N CYS A 99 17.63 5.64 -5.14
CA CYS A 99 17.50 5.57 -6.58
C CYS A 99 17.15 4.15 -6.99
N SER A 100 16.35 3.95 -8.04
CA SER A 100 16.04 2.62 -8.57
C SER A 100 16.23 2.58 -10.07
N THR A 101 16.69 1.45 -10.60
CA THR A 101 16.74 1.26 -12.04
C THR A 101 15.35 0.93 -12.60
N THR A 102 15.09 1.32 -13.84
CA THR A 102 14.10 0.70 -14.70
C THR A 102 14.81 0.21 -15.96
N THR A 103 14.44 -0.97 -16.44
CA THR A 103 14.85 -1.43 -17.77
C THR A 103 13.78 -1.03 -18.79
N CYS A 104 13.96 -1.40 -20.06
CA CYS A 104 12.90 -1.28 -21.07
C CYS A 104 11.58 -2.01 -20.70
N LEU A 105 11.61 -2.90 -19.71
CA LEU A 105 10.46 -3.63 -19.18
C LEU A 105 9.84 -2.96 -17.95
N ASP A 106 10.32 -1.77 -17.53
CA ASP A 106 9.89 -0.98 -16.37
C ASP A 106 9.88 -1.71 -15.02
N VAL A 107 10.59 -2.84 -14.92
CA VAL A 107 10.76 -3.56 -13.65
C VAL A 107 12.03 -3.05 -12.96
N PRO A 108 11.99 -2.75 -11.64
CA PRO A 108 13.18 -2.37 -10.90
C PRO A 108 14.05 -3.59 -10.60
N HIS A 109 15.29 -3.55 -11.08
CA HIS A 109 16.25 -4.64 -10.90
C HIS A 109 17.24 -4.32 -9.78
N TYR A 110 17.64 -3.05 -9.69
CA TYR A 110 18.62 -2.55 -8.74
C TYR A 110 18.10 -1.32 -8.02
N ARG A 111 18.51 -1.19 -6.77
CA ARG A 111 18.32 0.00 -5.95
C ARG A 111 19.67 0.50 -5.51
N MET A 112 19.78 1.81 -5.35
CA MET A 112 20.97 2.46 -4.86
C MET A 112 20.59 3.36 -3.70
N HIS A 113 21.32 3.26 -2.60
CA HIS A 113 21.35 4.27 -1.56
C HIS A 113 22.51 5.22 -1.86
N ILE A 114 22.20 6.50 -1.97
CA ILE A 114 23.22 7.55 -2.10
C ILE A 114 23.22 8.30 -0.78
N VAL A 115 24.31 8.20 -0.06
CA VAL A 115 24.41 8.50 1.36
C VAL A 115 25.40 9.65 1.58
N GLN A 116 25.05 10.57 2.46
CA GLN A 116 25.91 11.67 2.92
C GLN A 116 25.84 11.80 4.43
N LEU A 117 26.85 12.41 5.05
CA LEU A 117 26.81 12.71 6.48
C LEU A 117 25.65 13.65 6.82
N PHE A 118 24.97 13.38 7.93
CA PHE A 118 23.77 14.14 8.30
C PHE A 118 24.09 15.62 8.57
N ASN A 119 25.25 15.90 9.14
CA ASN A 119 25.69 17.27 9.45
C ASN A 119 26.16 18.06 8.22
N GLN A 120 26.35 17.42 7.06
CA GLN A 120 26.79 18.04 5.81
C GLN A 120 25.67 18.08 4.77
N ARG A 121 24.42 18.13 5.22
CA ARG A 121 23.25 17.87 4.37
C ARG A 121 23.13 18.80 3.16
N ASP A 122 23.60 20.03 3.31
CA ASP A 122 23.45 21.12 2.34
C ASP A 122 24.78 21.55 1.70
N GLU A 123 25.87 20.86 2.00
CA GLU A 123 27.20 21.17 1.48
C GLU A 123 27.59 20.21 0.34
N GLU A 124 28.40 20.69 -0.59
CA GLU A 124 29.04 19.82 -1.56
C GLU A 124 30.13 19.01 -0.86
N GLY A 125 30.03 17.70 -0.95
CA GLY A 125 30.92 16.80 -0.23
C GLY A 125 31.20 15.52 -0.98
N VAL A 126 31.51 14.48 -0.22
CA VAL A 126 31.67 13.12 -0.71
C VAL A 126 30.39 12.36 -0.42
N LEU A 127 29.81 11.74 -1.45
CA LEU A 127 28.65 10.87 -1.33
C LEU A 127 29.09 9.42 -1.46
N LEU A 128 28.53 8.54 -0.64
CA LEU A 128 28.70 7.09 -0.76
C LEU A 128 27.51 6.50 -1.52
N CYS A 129 27.76 5.85 -2.64
CA CYS A 129 26.77 5.13 -3.41
C CYS A 129 26.88 3.64 -3.10
N HIS A 130 25.76 3.02 -2.75
CA HIS A 130 25.66 1.60 -2.46
C HIS A 130 24.56 0.99 -3.30
N VAL A 131 24.89 0.03 -4.17
CA VAL A 131 23.95 -0.63 -5.10
C VAL A 131 23.64 -2.04 -4.64
N LEU A 132 22.36 -2.38 -4.55
CA LEU A 132 21.88 -3.75 -4.31
C LEU A 132 20.85 -4.17 -5.36
N GLN A 133 20.88 -5.44 -5.71
CA GLN A 133 19.84 -6.07 -6.53
C GLN A 133 18.60 -6.32 -5.66
N ILE A 134 17.41 -5.97 -6.14
CA ILE A 134 16.17 -6.01 -5.34
C ILE A 134 15.25 -7.18 -5.69
N CYS A 135 15.65 -8.05 -6.63
CA CYS A 135 14.94 -9.26 -7.08
C CYS A 135 13.45 -9.33 -6.69
N ASN A 136 12.59 -8.67 -7.48
CA ASN A 136 11.15 -8.92 -7.42
C ASN A 136 10.88 -10.31 -8.00
N ARG A 137 10.97 -11.35 -7.16
CA ARG A 137 10.50 -12.73 -7.36
C ARG A 137 10.43 -13.22 -8.83
N LEU A 138 11.49 -13.87 -9.29
CA LEU A 138 11.34 -15.17 -9.94
C LEU A 138 11.87 -16.20 -8.93
N THR A 139 11.11 -17.26 -8.71
CA THR A 139 11.34 -18.32 -7.72
C THR A 139 12.74 -18.93 -7.79
N PRO A 140 13.26 -19.51 -6.68
CA PRO A 140 14.58 -20.11 -6.63
C PRO A 140 14.58 -21.47 -7.32
N ILE A 141 14.74 -21.48 -8.63
CA ILE A 141 15.29 -22.62 -9.36
C ILE A 141 16.24 -22.03 -10.40
N GLN A 142 17.42 -22.64 -10.49
CA GLN A 142 18.46 -22.44 -11.50
C GLN A 142 19.57 -21.46 -11.12
N GLN A 143 20.48 -21.98 -10.29
CA GLN A 143 21.88 -22.01 -10.72
C GLN A 143 21.93 -22.61 -12.14
N ILE A 144 21.92 -21.78 -13.18
CA ILE A 144 22.33 -22.20 -14.52
C ILE A 144 23.33 -21.18 -15.05
N LYS A 145 24.58 -21.64 -15.09
CA LYS A 145 25.62 -21.19 -16.01
C LYS A 145 25.05 -21.19 -17.43
N ASP A 146 25.34 -20.15 -18.22
CA ASP A 146 25.12 -20.10 -19.67
C ASP A 146 23.70 -20.45 -20.14
N GLN A 147 22.79 -19.48 -20.17
CA GLN A 147 21.64 -19.56 -21.07
C GLN A 147 21.65 -18.42 -22.07
N SER A 148 21.56 -18.82 -23.33
CA SER A 148 21.37 -18.03 -24.54
C SER A 148 20.28 -16.96 -24.36
N PRO A 149 20.32 -15.85 -25.13
CA PRO A 149 19.27 -14.83 -25.07
C PRO A 149 17.89 -15.46 -25.28
N VAL A 150 16.96 -15.10 -24.38
CA VAL A 150 15.53 -15.48 -24.38
C VAL A 150 14.98 -15.40 -25.81
N SER A 151 14.29 -16.46 -26.27
CA SER A 151 13.80 -16.49 -27.64
C SER A 151 12.74 -15.40 -27.87
N PHE A 152 12.58 -14.95 -29.11
CA PHE A 152 11.57 -13.94 -29.45
C PHE A 152 10.15 -14.40 -29.07
N GLU A 153 9.88 -15.70 -29.19
CA GLU A 153 8.59 -16.32 -28.84
C GLU A 153 8.33 -16.27 -27.33
N GLU A 154 9.35 -16.58 -26.51
CA GLU A 154 9.26 -16.47 -25.04
C GLU A 154 9.04 -15.02 -24.60
N TYR A 155 9.71 -14.06 -25.26
CA TYR A 155 9.49 -12.63 -25.00
C TYR A 155 8.05 -12.19 -25.31
N GLU A 156 7.49 -12.65 -26.43
CA GLU A 156 6.13 -12.32 -26.86
C GLU A 156 5.09 -12.93 -25.91
N GLU A 157 5.33 -14.15 -25.43
CA GLU A 157 4.50 -14.80 -24.43
C GLU A 157 4.52 -14.08 -23.08
N ILE A 158 5.68 -13.60 -22.64
CA ILE A 158 5.81 -12.78 -21.42
C ILE A 158 5.06 -11.45 -21.57
N ARG A 159 5.16 -10.78 -22.73
CA ARG A 159 4.42 -9.55 -23.02
C ARG A 159 2.91 -9.80 -22.97
N ASN A 160 2.44 -10.88 -23.59
CA ASN A 160 1.03 -11.25 -23.59
C ASN A 160 0.53 -11.59 -22.18
N CYS A 161 1.34 -12.29 -21.36
CA CYS A 161 1.04 -12.52 -19.96
C CYS A 161 0.85 -11.22 -19.16
N LYS A 162 1.74 -10.24 -19.35
CA LYS A 162 1.63 -8.93 -18.68
C LYS A 162 0.38 -8.17 -19.10
N LYS A 163 0.03 -8.20 -20.39
CA LYS A 163 -1.20 -7.59 -20.88
C LYS A 163 -2.44 -8.23 -20.25
N ARG A 164 -2.52 -9.57 -20.24
CA ARG A 164 -3.62 -10.29 -19.56
C ARG A 164 -3.73 -9.95 -18.08
N LEU A 165 -2.61 -9.79 -17.38
CA LEU A 165 -2.61 -9.38 -15.98
C LEU A 165 -3.15 -7.95 -15.80
N SER A 166 -2.73 -7.02 -16.66
CA SER A 166 -3.26 -5.64 -16.66
C SER A 166 -4.76 -5.62 -16.89
N ASP A 167 -5.25 -6.34 -17.90
CA ASP A 167 -6.67 -6.44 -18.24
C ASP A 167 -7.47 -7.08 -17.08
N CYS A 168 -6.88 -8.07 -16.39
CA CYS A 168 -7.46 -8.71 -15.21
C CYS A 168 -7.58 -7.74 -14.03
N MET A 169 -6.54 -6.93 -13.78
CA MET A 169 -6.55 -5.91 -12.74
C MET A 169 -7.58 -4.81 -13.00
N GLU A 170 -7.71 -4.37 -14.26
CA GLU A 170 -8.70 -3.36 -14.66
C GLU A 170 -10.12 -3.87 -14.43
N ARG A 171 -10.43 -5.09 -14.90
CA ARG A 171 -11.73 -5.74 -14.61
C ARG A 171 -11.99 -5.92 -13.12
N SER A 172 -10.95 -6.25 -12.35
CA SER A 172 -11.10 -6.37 -10.89
C SER A 172 -11.44 -5.04 -10.25
N MET A 173 -10.92 -3.92 -10.76
CA MET A 173 -11.28 -2.57 -10.28
C MET A 173 -12.74 -2.24 -10.62
N ASP A 174 -13.18 -2.54 -11.84
CA ASP A 174 -14.57 -2.32 -12.26
C ASP A 174 -15.55 -3.09 -11.36
N ILE A 175 -15.25 -4.36 -11.07
CA ILE A 175 -16.06 -5.19 -10.17
C ILE A 175 -16.10 -4.59 -8.76
N MET A 176 -14.98 -4.09 -8.24
CA MET A 176 -14.97 -3.46 -6.91
C MET A 176 -15.85 -2.20 -6.85
N LEU A 177 -15.83 -1.38 -7.90
CA LEU A 177 -16.69 -0.20 -8.01
C LEU A 177 -18.17 -0.59 -8.12
N GLU A 178 -18.49 -1.64 -8.88
CA GLU A 178 -19.86 -2.15 -9.00
C GLU A 178 -20.38 -2.71 -7.67
N VAL A 179 -19.55 -3.48 -6.95
CA VAL A 179 -19.89 -3.98 -5.61
C VAL A 179 -20.16 -2.83 -4.64
N GLN A 180 -19.36 -1.76 -4.70
CA GLN A 180 -19.56 -0.58 -3.85
C GLN A 180 -20.88 0.14 -4.18
N ASP A 181 -21.23 0.29 -5.45
CA ASP A 181 -22.51 0.87 -5.88
C ASP A 181 -23.70 0.01 -5.41
N LEU A 182 -23.59 -1.32 -5.57
CA LEU A 182 -24.62 -2.25 -5.10
C LEU A 182 -24.80 -2.18 -3.58
N GLN A 183 -23.71 -2.11 -2.80
CA GLN A 183 -23.77 -1.96 -1.34
C GLN A 183 -24.48 -0.67 -0.93
N MET A 184 -24.22 0.44 -1.63
CA MET A 184 -24.89 1.71 -1.38
C MET A 184 -26.40 1.61 -1.67
N ARG A 185 -26.79 0.95 -2.77
CA ARG A 185 -28.21 0.71 -3.09
C ARG A 185 -28.90 -0.19 -2.07
N THR A 186 -28.23 -1.24 -1.60
CA THR A 186 -28.78 -2.12 -0.55
C THR A 186 -29.02 -1.33 0.74
N ALA A 187 -28.08 -0.47 1.15
CA ALA A 187 -28.25 0.35 2.34
C ALA A 187 -29.48 1.28 2.26
N LEU A 188 -29.73 1.89 1.10
CA LEU A 188 -30.92 2.72 0.87
C LEU A 188 -32.23 1.90 0.98
N LEU A 189 -32.25 0.69 0.43
CA LEU A 189 -33.41 -0.19 0.52
C LEU A 189 -33.67 -0.67 1.96
N ASP A 190 -32.61 -0.90 2.74
CA ASP A 190 -32.72 -1.26 4.15
C ASP A 190 -33.35 -0.11 4.96
N ASP A 191 -32.95 1.14 4.70
CA ASP A 191 -33.54 2.32 5.35
C ASP A 191 -35.03 2.48 5.02
N ASP A 192 -35.42 2.31 3.75
CA ASP A 192 -36.82 2.34 3.32
C ASP A 192 -37.64 1.21 3.99
N THR A 193 -37.07 0.01 4.08
CA THR A 193 -37.70 -1.14 4.72
C THR A 193 -37.91 -0.88 6.21
N ASN A 194 -36.89 -0.34 6.89
CA ASN A 194 -36.96 0.04 8.30
C ASN A 194 -38.04 1.11 8.54
N TYR A 195 -38.12 2.13 7.67
CA TYR A 195 -39.16 3.16 7.74
C TYR A 195 -40.56 2.56 7.61
N ILE A 196 -40.78 1.68 6.64
CA ILE A 196 -42.08 1.02 6.43
C ILE A 196 -42.45 0.16 7.63
N GLN A 197 -41.50 -0.61 8.18
CA GLN A 197 -41.72 -1.44 9.37
C GLN A 197 -42.13 -0.60 10.59
N GLN A 198 -41.43 0.50 10.87
CA GLN A 198 -41.79 1.41 11.97
C GLN A 198 -43.20 1.98 11.79
N LYS A 199 -43.56 2.36 10.55
CA LYS A 199 -44.88 2.90 10.24
C LYS A 199 -45.98 1.87 10.39
N LEU A 200 -45.70 0.61 10.06
CA LEU A 200 -46.62 -0.51 10.27
C LEU A 200 -46.85 -0.76 11.75
N GLN A 201 -45.78 -0.87 12.56
CA GLN A 201 -45.87 -1.04 14.01
C GLN A 201 -46.69 0.08 14.67
N SER A 202 -46.49 1.33 14.26
CA SER A 202 -47.29 2.46 14.77
C SER A 202 -48.78 2.31 14.45
N LYS A 203 -49.12 1.77 13.27
CA LYS A 203 -50.53 1.51 12.90
C LYS A 203 -51.12 0.34 13.69
N GLU A 204 -50.36 -0.73 13.89
CA GLU A 204 -50.79 -1.89 14.69
C GLU A 204 -51.09 -1.47 16.14
N GLN A 205 -50.21 -0.66 16.74
CA GLN A 205 -50.43 -0.11 18.07
C GLN A 205 -51.69 0.75 18.16
N ARG A 206 -51.97 1.57 17.13
CA ARG A 206 -53.22 2.36 17.07
C ARG A 206 -54.46 1.47 16.98
N LEU A 207 -54.38 0.38 16.21
CA LEU A 207 -55.47 -0.59 16.10
C LEU A 207 -55.72 -1.29 17.43
N GLU A 208 -54.67 -1.65 18.16
CA GLU A 208 -54.77 -2.25 19.49
C GLU A 208 -55.41 -1.29 20.51
N ASN A 209 -54.99 -0.02 20.52
CA ASN A 209 -55.64 1.01 21.32
C ASN A 209 -57.13 1.16 20.96
N MET A 210 -57.49 1.08 19.68
CA MET A 210 -58.88 1.16 19.24
C MET A 210 -59.72 -0.01 19.75
N LYS A 211 -59.16 -1.23 19.79
CA LYS A 211 -59.83 -2.40 20.40
C LYS A 211 -60.09 -2.18 21.89
N LEU A 212 -59.13 -1.64 22.62
CA LEU A 212 -59.27 -1.34 24.05
C LEU A 212 -60.45 -0.39 24.33
N TYR A 213 -60.63 0.65 23.49
CA TYR A 213 -61.79 1.54 23.60
C TYR A 213 -63.10 0.82 23.31
N GLY A 214 -63.12 -0.09 22.31
CA GLY A 214 -64.28 -0.93 22.02
C GLY A 214 -64.70 -1.78 23.21
N ASP A 215 -63.74 -2.46 23.85
CA ASP A 215 -63.99 -3.28 25.03
C ASP A 215 -64.52 -2.45 26.22
N MET A 216 -64.00 -1.23 26.38
CA MET A 216 -64.47 -0.29 27.40
C MET A 216 -65.92 0.13 27.18
N LEU A 217 -66.29 0.44 25.94
CA LEU A 217 -67.67 0.78 25.58
C LEU A 217 -68.64 -0.37 25.86
N GLN A 218 -68.27 -1.61 25.51
CA GLN A 218 -69.08 -2.78 25.83
C GLN A 218 -69.27 -2.95 27.35
N LYS A 219 -68.24 -2.65 28.15
CA LYS A 219 -68.35 -2.70 29.61
C LYS A 219 -69.33 -1.65 30.14
N TYR A 220 -69.28 -0.42 29.61
CA TYR A 220 -70.23 0.62 29.99
C TYR A 220 -71.66 0.29 29.57
N GLU A 221 -71.86 -0.26 28.39
CA GLU A 221 -73.17 -0.70 27.92
C GLU A 221 -73.77 -1.76 28.85
N ARG A 222 -73.00 -2.77 29.24
CA ARG A 222 -73.42 -3.78 30.23
C ARG A 222 -73.79 -3.15 31.58
N TYR A 223 -73.00 -2.18 32.05
CA TYR A 223 -73.29 -1.48 33.30
C TYR A 223 -74.59 -0.66 33.22
N ILE A 224 -74.79 0.09 32.14
CA ILE A 224 -76.02 0.88 31.92
C ILE A 224 -77.24 -0.04 31.90
N ASN A 225 -77.17 -1.16 31.16
CA ASN A 225 -78.26 -2.13 31.10
C ASN A 225 -78.60 -2.70 32.49
N ALA A 226 -77.59 -3.05 33.30
CA ALA A 226 -77.82 -3.53 34.67
C ALA A 226 -78.46 -2.47 35.58
N VAL A 227 -78.08 -1.19 35.44
CA VAL A 227 -78.72 -0.08 36.18
C VAL A 227 -80.17 0.11 35.74
N MET A 228 -80.45 0.05 34.44
CA MET A 228 -81.81 0.16 33.89
C MET A 228 -82.72 -0.97 34.37
N GLU A 229 -82.21 -2.21 34.38
CA GLU A 229 -82.92 -3.37 34.94
C GLU A 229 -83.24 -3.15 36.44
N GLY A 230 -82.27 -2.67 37.22
CA GLY A 230 -82.48 -2.33 38.63
C GLY A 230 -83.55 -1.24 38.83
N TYR A 231 -83.54 -0.21 37.99
CA TYR A 231 -84.55 0.86 38.03
C TYR A 231 -85.96 0.34 37.67
N GLU A 232 -86.07 -0.57 36.71
CA GLU A 232 -87.35 -1.24 36.39
C GLU A 232 -87.88 -2.08 37.55
N VAL A 233 -87.00 -2.79 38.27
CA VAL A 233 -87.39 -3.56 39.46
C VAL A 233 -87.93 -2.62 40.53
N ILE A 234 -87.22 -1.54 40.87
CA ILE A 234 -87.66 -0.57 41.89
C ILE A 234 -89.02 0.04 41.51
N ARG A 235 -89.19 0.46 40.27
CA ARG A 235 -90.47 1.03 39.78
C ARG A 235 -91.65 0.08 39.99
N ARG A 236 -91.47 -1.22 39.71
CA ARG A 236 -92.52 -2.23 39.94
C ARG A 236 -92.86 -2.41 41.42
N TYR A 237 -91.90 -2.18 42.32
CA TYR A 237 -92.15 -2.21 43.77
C TYR A 237 -92.86 -0.95 44.27
N ASP A 238 -92.59 0.22 43.70
CA ASP A 238 -93.28 1.47 44.04
C ASP A 238 -94.74 1.49 43.53
N ASP A 239 -95.06 0.71 42.49
CA ASP A 239 -96.40 0.54 41.93
C ASP A 239 -97.29 -0.50 42.67
N LEU A 240 -96.76 -1.17 43.71
CA LEU A 240 -97.46 -2.17 44.56
C LEU A 240 -97.94 -1.58 45.89
#